data_AF-A0A9W9IX92-F1
#
_entry.id   AF-A0A9W9IX92-F1
#
_cell.length_a   1.000
_cell.length_b   1.000
_cell.length_c   1.000
_cell.angle_alpha   90.00
_cell.angle_beta   90.00
_cell.angle_gamma   90.00
#
_symmetry.space_group_name_H-M   'P 1'
#
loop_
_entity.id
_entity.type
_entity.pdbx_description
1 polymer ?
#
loop_
_entity_poly.entity_id
_entity_poly.type
_entity_poly.pdbx_seq_one_letter_code
_entity_poly.pdbx_strand_id
1 'polypeptide(L)'
;MAFDGISSNELPDYDIVEFSCGSFDGTAELTIRCYGKQFHIQVSAKNLDDGSEFKCNFQRLLRRLDDPTYPEGDGDTDPMEDLCFWIAYNCNSQMRDLASPCLSQLHTLKDWLILETVILTMTMKDGQVATIVSPPDPSLVANLIHQMELPFSFQSLNIPTLDPSTITLRVGPEQTRPTEVSFGSDRFFFKATCSYSHAIREISILLRLKELGLIHVVHSPILHGFVLSPDDSNKICGYLLEYIEHRDTLSGVEVKDEPLSVRTEWVRQLGDMIGALHKADIIWGDAKPDNVLVDTDNNLRLIDFGGGHTYGWVDEDKAETVEGDKQALLRMTAFLTTGERPN
;
A
#
# COMPACT_ATOMS: atom_id res chain seq x y z
N MET A 1 23.20 6.83 15.87
CA MET A 1 24.08 5.79 16.45
C MET A 1 23.43 4.44 16.19
N ALA A 2 24.23 3.51 15.68
CA ALA A 2 23.84 2.27 15.03
C ALA A 2 23.08 1.29 15.95
N PHE A 3 21.98 0.73 15.43
CA PHE A 3 21.30 -0.44 15.99
C PHE A 3 22.02 -1.71 15.52
N ASP A 4 23.24 -1.93 15.99
CA ASP A 4 23.92 -3.22 15.80
C ASP A 4 23.60 -4.15 16.97
N GLY A 5 22.86 -5.24 16.69
CA GLY A 5 22.85 -6.44 17.53
C GLY A 5 21.53 -6.82 18.22
N ILE A 6 20.44 -7.04 17.48
CA ILE A 6 19.24 -7.71 18.01
C ILE A 6 19.01 -9.03 17.26
N SER A 7 19.22 -10.17 17.92
CA SER A 7 18.89 -11.49 17.38
C SER A 7 17.43 -11.86 17.62
N SER A 8 16.79 -12.47 16.61
CA SER A 8 15.50 -13.19 16.58
C SER A 8 14.18 -12.44 16.84
N ASN A 9 14.17 -11.11 16.78
CA ASN A 9 12.95 -10.28 16.96
C ASN A 9 12.73 -9.28 15.81
N GLU A 10 12.98 -9.69 14.56
CA GLU A 10 12.49 -8.92 13.41
C GLU A 10 10.96 -8.90 13.47
N LEU A 11 10.38 -7.70 13.50
CA LEU A 11 8.96 -7.48 13.24
C LEU A 11 8.70 -8.07 11.84
N PRO A 12 7.72 -8.96 11.67
CA PRO A 12 7.44 -9.50 10.34
C PRO A 12 6.95 -8.37 9.44
N ASP A 13 6.87 -8.63 8.14
CA ASP A 13 6.07 -7.78 7.28
C ASP A 13 4.67 -7.61 7.88
N TYR A 14 4.15 -6.39 7.79
CA TYR A 14 2.82 -6.05 8.25
C TYR A 14 2.16 -5.08 7.27
N ASP A 15 0.84 -5.09 7.25
CA ASP A 15 0.03 -4.19 6.45
C ASP A 15 -0.62 -3.14 7.36
N ILE A 16 -0.41 -1.84 7.09
CA ILE A 16 -1.13 -0.75 7.76
C ILE A 16 -2.51 -0.59 7.10
N VAL A 17 -3.56 -0.83 7.89
CA VAL A 17 -4.97 -0.69 7.48
C VAL A 17 -5.47 0.73 7.74
N GLU A 18 -5.13 1.27 8.91
CA GLU A 18 -5.54 2.59 9.37
C GLU A 18 -4.54 3.12 10.39
N PHE A 19 -4.31 4.43 10.38
CA PHE A 19 -3.48 5.12 11.35
C PHE A 19 -4.11 6.47 11.68
N SER A 20 -4.16 6.81 12.97
CA SER A 20 -4.58 8.13 13.43
C SER A 20 -3.79 8.53 14.67
N CYS A 21 -3.67 9.83 14.91
CA CYS A 21 -2.98 10.35 16.07
C CYS A 21 -3.45 11.76 16.41
N GLY A 22 -3.17 12.18 17.64
CA GLY A 22 -3.16 13.59 18.01
C GLY A 22 -2.00 13.91 18.95
N SER A 23 -1.14 14.87 18.58
CA SER A 23 -0.14 15.37 19.54
C SER A 23 -0.78 16.10 20.70
N PHE A 24 -1.89 16.79 20.48
CA PHE A 24 -2.56 17.61 21.49
C PHE A 24 -3.13 16.77 22.64
N ASP A 25 -3.70 15.62 22.34
CA ASP A 25 -4.21 14.65 23.32
C ASP A 25 -3.18 13.58 23.69
N GLY A 26 -2.07 13.50 22.94
CA GLY A 26 -0.95 12.62 23.19
C GLY A 26 -1.32 11.17 22.95
N THR A 27 -2.08 10.91 21.88
CA THR A 27 -2.58 9.58 21.52
C THR A 27 -2.19 9.20 20.10
N ALA A 28 -2.09 7.90 19.86
CA ALA A 28 -1.96 7.30 18.55
C ALA A 28 -2.71 5.97 18.50
N GLU A 29 -3.36 5.70 17.38
CA GLU A 29 -4.04 4.46 17.08
C GLU A 29 -3.50 3.91 15.76
N LEU A 30 -3.14 2.63 15.76
CA LEU A 30 -2.59 1.94 14.61
C LEU A 30 -3.32 0.62 14.42
N THR A 31 -3.97 0.45 13.27
CA THR A 31 -4.53 -0.84 12.86
C THR A 31 -3.60 -1.49 11.84
N ILE A 32 -3.07 -2.66 12.18
CA ILE A 32 -2.23 -3.46 11.27
C ILE A 32 -2.75 -4.88 11.09
N ARG A 33 -2.39 -5.50 9.97
CA ARG A 33 -2.54 -6.94 9.74
C ARG A 33 -1.18 -7.59 9.74
N CYS A 34 -0.99 -8.53 10.66
CA CYS A 34 0.22 -9.33 10.76
C CYS A 34 -0.11 -10.67 11.41
N TYR A 35 0.73 -11.69 11.17
CA TYR A 35 0.55 -13.03 11.72
C TYR A 35 -0.84 -13.66 11.48
N GLY A 36 -1.55 -13.26 10.41
CA GLY A 36 -2.91 -13.75 10.12
C GLY A 36 -4.00 -13.25 11.06
N LYS A 37 -3.77 -12.12 11.76
CA LYS A 37 -4.79 -11.40 12.54
C LYS A 37 -4.75 -9.90 12.22
N GLN A 38 -5.79 -9.20 12.64
CA GLN A 38 -5.83 -7.74 12.66
C GLN A 38 -5.62 -7.25 14.09
N PHE A 39 -4.68 -6.33 14.29
CA PHE A 39 -4.38 -5.75 15.59
C PHE A 39 -4.67 -4.25 15.54
N HIS A 40 -5.56 -3.79 16.41
CA HIS A 40 -5.80 -2.36 16.64
C HIS A 40 -5.08 -1.95 17.92
N ILE A 41 -3.99 -1.20 17.77
CA ILE A 41 -3.07 -0.84 18.84
C ILE A 41 -3.31 0.61 19.24
N GLN A 42 -3.59 0.83 20.52
CA GLN A 42 -3.85 2.13 21.10
C GLN A 42 -2.71 2.52 22.04
N VAL A 43 -2.17 3.72 21.84
CA VAL A 43 -1.13 4.30 22.69
C VAL A 43 -1.59 5.65 23.20
N SER A 44 -1.48 5.86 24.51
CA SER A 44 -1.71 7.16 25.13
C SER A 44 -0.57 7.51 26.06
N ALA A 45 -0.04 8.73 25.95
CA ALA A 45 0.98 9.24 26.86
C ALA A 45 0.54 9.21 28.33
N LYS A 46 -0.78 9.19 28.61
CA LYS A 46 -1.33 9.08 29.97
C LYS A 46 -1.14 7.69 30.59
N ASN A 47 -1.01 6.66 29.76
CA ASN A 47 -0.82 5.27 30.18
C ASN A 47 0.66 4.88 30.33
N LEU A 48 1.58 5.83 30.06
CA LEU A 48 3.02 5.64 30.13
C LEU A 48 3.61 6.39 31.34
N ASP A 49 4.64 5.80 31.94
CA ASP A 49 5.33 6.32 33.12
C ASP A 49 5.91 7.72 32.86
N ASP A 50 5.61 8.65 33.76
CA ASP A 50 6.13 10.02 33.70
C ASP A 50 7.66 10.04 33.79
N GLY A 51 8.30 10.82 32.91
CA GLY A 51 9.76 10.96 32.87
C GLY A 51 10.51 9.74 32.31
N SER A 52 9.81 8.69 31.86
CA SER A 52 10.44 7.55 31.18
C SER A 52 10.95 7.95 29.78
N GLU A 53 12.11 7.39 29.40
CA GLU A 53 12.65 7.54 28.05
C GLU A 53 11.65 7.06 26.98
N PHE A 54 10.90 5.99 27.30
CA PHE A 54 9.86 5.44 26.46
C PHE A 54 8.77 6.47 26.10
N LYS A 55 8.20 7.14 27.12
CA LYS A 55 7.21 8.21 26.92
C LYS A 55 7.80 9.40 26.18
N CYS A 56 9.03 9.80 26.50
CA CYS A 56 9.71 10.89 25.81
C CYS A 56 9.90 10.60 24.32
N ASN A 57 10.24 9.35 23.97
CA ASN A 57 10.41 8.94 22.57
C ASN A 57 9.06 8.96 21.82
N PHE A 58 7.99 8.41 22.40
CA PHE A 58 6.64 8.47 21.82
C PHE A 58 6.19 9.93 21.56
N GLN A 59 6.35 10.82 22.54
CA GLN A 59 6.01 12.24 22.37
C GLN A 59 6.89 12.95 21.35
N ARG A 60 8.15 12.52 21.19
CA ARG A 60 9.04 13.04 20.15
C ARG A 60 8.54 12.63 18.77
N LEU A 61 8.16 11.38 18.58
CA LEU A 61 7.59 10.88 17.32
C LEU A 61 6.28 11.60 16.97
N LEU A 62 5.38 11.80 17.93
CA LEU A 62 4.15 12.60 17.72
C LEU A 62 4.46 14.04 17.30
N ARG A 63 5.41 14.70 17.97
CA ARG A 63 5.81 16.07 17.59
C ARG A 63 6.43 16.16 16.20
N ARG A 64 7.19 15.14 15.78
CA ARG A 64 7.76 15.07 14.42
C ARG A 64 6.69 15.04 13.35
N LEU A 65 5.58 14.35 13.62
CA LEU A 65 4.48 14.24 12.68
C LEU A 65 3.69 15.56 12.54
N ASP A 66 3.55 16.33 13.62
CA ASP A 66 2.79 17.58 13.62
C ASP A 66 3.59 18.84 13.26
N ASP A 67 4.93 18.78 13.32
CA ASP A 67 5.80 19.91 13.04
C ASP A 67 6.52 19.72 11.68
N PRO A 68 6.05 20.37 10.60
CA PRO A 68 6.70 20.30 9.29
C PRO A 68 8.06 21.00 9.25
N THR A 69 8.46 21.70 10.32
CA THR A 69 9.78 22.32 10.48
C THR A 69 10.71 21.53 11.39
N TYR A 70 10.25 20.38 11.91
CA TYR A 70 11.09 19.52 12.72
C TYR A 70 12.28 19.04 11.87
N PRO A 71 13.52 19.21 12.33
CA PRO A 71 14.67 18.82 11.54
C PRO A 71 14.58 17.34 11.22
N GLU A 72 14.59 17.01 9.92
CA GLU A 72 14.74 15.65 9.42
C GLU A 72 15.95 15.03 10.15
N GLY A 73 15.75 13.85 10.74
CA GLY A 73 16.87 13.12 11.32
C GLY A 73 17.85 12.73 10.21
N ASP A 74 19.00 12.15 10.56
CA ASP A 74 19.99 11.63 9.60
C ASP A 74 19.46 10.47 8.70
N GLY A 75 18.14 10.29 8.54
CA GLY A 75 17.52 9.26 7.71
C GLY A 75 16.24 9.74 7.02
N ASP A 76 16.06 9.28 5.78
CA ASP A 76 14.95 9.54 4.83
C ASP A 76 13.59 8.94 5.24
N THR A 77 13.37 8.57 6.51
CA THR A 77 12.14 7.85 6.90
C THR A 77 10.98 8.80 7.21
N ASP A 78 9.83 8.51 6.61
CA ASP A 78 8.59 9.24 6.80
C ASP A 78 8.18 9.25 8.29
N PRO A 79 7.82 10.41 8.88
CA PRO A 79 7.47 10.49 10.30
C PRO A 79 6.29 9.60 10.72
N MET A 80 5.33 9.33 9.82
CA MET A 80 4.21 8.41 10.08
C MET A 80 4.71 6.97 10.12
N GLU A 81 5.57 6.58 9.17
CA GLU A 81 6.19 5.26 9.15
C GLU A 81 7.03 5.00 10.41
N ASP A 82 7.85 5.97 10.84
CA ASP A 82 8.65 5.87 12.07
C ASP A 82 7.77 5.59 13.31
N LEU A 83 6.65 6.32 13.44
CA LEU A 83 5.73 6.14 14.56
C LEU A 83 4.98 4.81 14.45
N CYS A 84 4.51 4.44 13.27
CA CYS A 84 3.83 3.16 13.05
C CYS A 84 4.76 1.97 13.36
N PHE A 85 5.99 2.01 12.85
CA PHE A 85 7.01 1.01 13.15
C PHE A 85 7.27 0.92 14.64
N TRP A 86 7.45 2.06 15.32
CA TRP A 86 7.68 2.09 16.76
C TRP A 86 6.52 1.45 17.54
N ILE A 87 5.27 1.74 17.18
CA ILE A 87 4.09 1.14 17.83
C ILE A 87 4.08 -0.38 17.58
N ALA A 88 4.19 -0.81 16.33
CA ALA A 88 4.16 -2.22 15.95
C ALA A 88 5.30 -3.03 16.58
N TYR A 89 6.52 -2.49 16.58
CA TYR A 89 7.70 -3.11 17.17
C TYR A 89 7.52 -3.39 18.66
N ASN A 90 7.00 -2.41 19.42
CA ASN A 90 6.81 -2.55 20.86
C ASN A 90 5.66 -3.52 21.23
N CYS A 91 4.74 -3.81 20.31
CA CYS A 91 3.69 -4.81 20.50
C CYS A 91 4.03 -6.18 19.88
N ASN A 92 5.15 -6.32 19.17
CA ASN A 92 5.46 -7.51 18.36
C ASN A 92 5.39 -8.83 19.14
N SER A 93 6.01 -8.88 20.33
CA SER A 93 6.00 -10.08 21.17
C SER A 93 4.59 -10.52 21.51
N GLN A 94 3.74 -9.59 21.93
CA GLN A 94 2.36 -9.88 22.29
C GLN A 94 1.55 -10.32 21.07
N MET A 95 1.70 -9.64 19.93
CA MET A 95 1.00 -9.98 18.69
C MET A 95 1.34 -11.41 18.24
N ARG A 96 2.62 -11.78 18.29
CA ARG A 96 3.10 -13.13 17.97
C ARG A 96 2.47 -14.19 18.88
N ASP A 97 2.45 -13.95 20.19
CA ASP A 97 1.87 -14.88 21.17
C ASP A 97 0.35 -15.07 20.94
N LEU A 98 -0.36 -13.99 20.60
CA LEU A 98 -1.81 -14.03 20.34
C LEU A 98 -2.18 -14.65 18.98
N ALA A 99 -1.26 -14.62 18.01
CA ALA A 99 -1.47 -15.14 16.67
C ALA A 99 -1.03 -16.60 16.46
N SER A 100 -0.31 -17.17 17.42
CA SER A 100 0.33 -18.49 17.35
C SER A 100 -0.54 -19.71 16.93
N PRO A 101 -1.89 -19.67 16.84
CA PRO A 101 -2.67 -20.75 16.22
C PRO A 101 -3.19 -20.51 14.78
N CYS A 102 -3.02 -19.35 14.14
CA CYS A 102 -3.94 -18.90 13.06
C CYS A 102 -3.43 -18.93 11.60
N LEU A 103 -2.12 -19.12 11.37
CA LEU A 103 -1.55 -18.95 10.01
C LEU A 103 -2.03 -19.99 8.97
N SER A 104 -2.66 -21.10 9.38
CA SER A 104 -3.05 -22.20 8.48
C SER A 104 -4.49 -22.16 7.96
N GLN A 105 -5.26 -21.09 8.19
CA GLN A 105 -6.71 -21.06 7.91
C GLN A 105 -7.17 -20.07 6.81
N LEU A 106 -6.27 -19.22 6.29
CA LEU A 106 -6.62 -18.25 5.26
C LEU A 106 -6.63 -18.91 3.88
N HIS A 107 -7.80 -19.16 3.31
CA HIS A 107 -7.94 -19.81 1.99
C HIS A 107 -8.55 -18.91 0.94
N THR A 108 -9.47 -18.03 1.34
CA THR A 108 -10.24 -17.16 0.45
C THR A 108 -9.98 -15.69 0.74
N LEU A 109 -10.28 -14.84 -0.24
CA LEU A 109 -10.20 -13.40 -0.06
C LEU A 109 -11.14 -12.92 1.05
N LYS A 110 -12.29 -13.60 1.22
CA LYS A 110 -13.18 -13.34 2.35
C LYS A 110 -12.46 -13.54 3.68
N ASP A 111 -11.76 -14.66 3.87
CA ASP A 111 -11.05 -14.95 5.12
C ASP A 111 -10.03 -13.84 5.47
N TRP A 112 -9.36 -13.27 4.48
CA TRP A 112 -8.44 -12.14 4.67
C TRP A 112 -9.15 -10.81 4.95
N LEU A 113 -10.33 -10.57 4.38
CA LEU A 113 -11.09 -9.34 4.62
C LEU A 113 -11.70 -9.29 6.03
N ILE A 114 -12.11 -10.44 6.58
CA ILE A 114 -12.79 -10.55 7.89
C ILE A 114 -11.89 -11.13 8.98
N LEU A 115 -10.63 -10.72 9.00
CA LEU A 115 -9.66 -11.16 10.02
C LEU A 115 -10.16 -10.87 11.45
N GLU A 116 -9.88 -11.83 12.35
CA GLU A 116 -10.12 -11.63 13.78
C GLU A 116 -9.37 -10.38 14.25
N THR A 117 -10.11 -9.42 14.81
CA THR A 117 -9.55 -8.17 15.33
C THR A 117 -9.28 -8.30 16.82
N VAL A 118 -8.06 -7.98 17.22
CA VAL A 118 -7.63 -7.91 18.62
C VAL A 118 -7.27 -6.47 18.97
N ILE A 119 -7.84 -5.93 20.04
CA ILE A 119 -7.47 -4.61 20.55
C ILE A 119 -6.35 -4.76 21.58
N LEU A 120 -5.29 -3.97 21.39
CA LEU A 120 -4.15 -3.89 22.29
C LEU A 120 -4.02 -2.45 22.80
N THR A 121 -4.12 -2.23 24.11
CA THR A 121 -3.79 -0.94 24.71
C THR A 121 -2.41 -1.02 25.35
N MET A 122 -1.48 -0.18 24.88
CA MET A 122 -0.12 -0.11 25.41
C MET A 122 -0.10 0.59 26.78
N THR A 123 0.58 -0.03 27.73
CA THR A 123 0.76 0.46 29.11
C THR A 123 2.18 0.19 29.60
N MET A 124 2.51 0.71 30.79
CA MET A 124 3.76 0.39 31.47
C MET A 124 3.47 -0.45 32.72
N LYS A 125 4.24 -1.51 32.92
CA LYS A 125 4.22 -2.33 34.14
C LYS A 125 5.65 -2.64 34.57
N ASP A 126 5.99 -2.29 35.80
CA ASP A 126 7.33 -2.51 36.37
C ASP A 126 8.47 -1.94 35.48
N GLY A 127 8.23 -0.79 34.85
CA GLY A 127 9.18 -0.11 33.96
C GLY A 127 9.36 -0.77 32.58
N GLN A 128 8.54 -1.77 32.23
CA GLN A 128 8.54 -2.43 30.92
C GLN A 128 7.22 -2.19 30.19
N VAL A 129 7.28 -2.27 28.85
CA VAL A 129 6.10 -2.19 28.00
C VAL A 129 5.21 -3.41 28.26
N ALA A 130 3.95 -3.15 28.55
CA ALA A 130 2.90 -4.15 28.67
C ALA A 130 1.73 -3.79 27.75
N THR A 131 0.87 -4.76 27.49
CA THR A 131 -0.33 -4.57 26.66
C THR A 131 -1.53 -5.17 27.36
N ILE A 132 -2.63 -4.43 27.40
CA ILE A 132 -3.93 -4.92 27.85
C ILE A 132 -4.71 -5.34 26.61
N VAL A 133 -5.23 -6.57 26.62
CA VAL A 133 -6.10 -7.09 25.56
C VAL A 133 -7.55 -6.82 25.92
N SER A 134 -8.32 -6.29 24.98
CA SER A 134 -9.76 -6.06 25.14
C SER A 134 -10.56 -6.62 23.95
N PRO A 135 -11.85 -6.95 24.15
CA PRO A 135 -12.70 -7.33 23.04
C PRO A 135 -12.88 -6.16 22.07
N PRO A 136 -12.98 -6.41 20.76
CA PRO A 136 -13.14 -5.36 19.77
C PRO A 136 -14.50 -4.66 19.91
N ASP A 137 -14.51 -3.34 19.71
CA ASP A 137 -15.74 -2.57 19.56
C ASP A 137 -16.39 -2.93 18.20
N PRO A 138 -17.66 -3.39 18.16
CA PRO A 138 -18.35 -3.70 16.91
C PRO A 138 -18.36 -2.55 15.91
N SER A 139 -18.42 -1.30 16.38
CA SER A 139 -18.42 -0.12 15.51
C SER A 139 -17.05 0.15 14.89
N LEU A 140 -15.97 -0.14 15.61
CA LEU A 140 -14.61 -0.08 15.08
C LEU A 140 -14.45 -1.12 13.97
N VAL A 141 -14.79 -2.39 14.24
CA VAL A 141 -14.62 -3.50 13.29
C VAL A 141 -15.36 -3.25 11.98
N ALA A 142 -16.57 -2.70 12.04
CA ALA A 142 -17.39 -2.40 10.86
C ALA A 142 -16.74 -1.36 9.90
N ASN A 143 -15.81 -0.54 10.39
CA ASN A 143 -15.13 0.48 9.59
C ASN A 143 -13.75 0.04 9.07
N LEU A 144 -13.24 -1.11 9.50
CA LEU A 144 -11.90 -1.60 9.11
C LEU A 144 -11.87 -2.28 7.73
N ILE A 145 -13.04 -2.54 7.13
CA ILE A 145 -13.13 -2.96 5.74
C ILE A 145 -13.40 -1.73 4.89
N HIS A 146 -12.36 -1.25 4.21
CA HIS A 146 -12.48 -0.20 3.21
C HIS A 146 -13.44 -0.65 2.11
N GLN A 147 -14.54 0.08 1.96
CA GLN A 147 -15.60 -0.26 1.02
C GLN A 147 -16.21 1.00 0.41
N MET A 148 -16.74 0.86 -0.80
CA MET A 148 -17.34 1.97 -1.52
C MET A 148 -18.56 1.55 -2.35
N GLU A 149 -19.47 2.48 -2.55
CA GLU A 149 -20.54 2.35 -3.52
C GLU A 149 -19.98 2.53 -4.93
N LEU A 150 -20.30 1.58 -5.81
CA LEU A 150 -19.99 1.71 -7.23
C LEU A 150 -20.87 2.80 -7.85
N PRO A 151 -20.30 3.80 -8.54
CA PRO A 151 -21.08 4.75 -9.32
C PRO A 151 -21.99 4.05 -10.32
N PHE A 152 -23.18 4.62 -10.54
CA PHE A 152 -24.16 4.07 -11.49
C PHE A 152 -23.59 3.89 -12.90
N SER A 153 -22.66 4.75 -13.32
CA SER A 153 -21.95 4.66 -14.60
C SER A 153 -21.12 3.38 -14.76
N PHE A 154 -20.68 2.77 -13.65
CA PHE A 154 -19.94 1.50 -13.69
C PHE A 154 -20.86 0.30 -13.55
N GLN A 155 -21.97 0.45 -12.83
CA GLN A 155 -22.98 -0.60 -12.68
C GLN A 155 -23.67 -0.94 -14.01
N SER A 156 -23.74 0.02 -14.94
CA SER A 156 -24.27 -0.19 -16.29
C SER A 156 -23.29 -0.91 -17.22
N LEU A 157 -22.03 -1.06 -16.82
CA LEU A 157 -21.03 -1.84 -17.54
C LEU A 157 -21.23 -3.31 -17.18
N ASN A 158 -21.19 -4.20 -18.17
CA ASN A 158 -21.32 -5.66 -17.97
C ASN A 158 -20.04 -6.28 -17.34
N ILE A 159 -19.51 -5.65 -16.30
CA ILE A 159 -18.35 -6.11 -15.53
C ILE A 159 -18.89 -7.00 -14.40
N PRO A 160 -18.40 -8.23 -14.25
CA PRO A 160 -18.91 -9.14 -13.23
C PRO A 160 -18.60 -8.63 -11.83
N THR A 161 -19.54 -8.85 -10.92
CA THR A 161 -19.33 -8.74 -9.47
C THR A 161 -19.09 -10.14 -8.90
N LEU A 162 -18.12 -10.25 -7.99
CA LEU A 162 -17.65 -11.50 -7.44
C LEU A 162 -17.80 -11.50 -5.92
N ASP A 163 -18.27 -12.62 -5.39
CA ASP A 163 -18.28 -12.86 -3.95
C ASP A 163 -16.84 -13.21 -3.50
N PRO A 164 -16.28 -12.53 -2.48
CA PRO A 164 -14.90 -12.77 -2.05
C PRO A 164 -14.66 -14.19 -1.52
N SER A 165 -15.70 -14.95 -1.16
CA SER A 165 -15.57 -16.37 -0.78
C SER A 165 -15.27 -17.30 -1.96
N THR A 166 -15.48 -16.83 -3.19
CA THR A 166 -15.19 -17.59 -4.41
C THR A 166 -13.78 -17.33 -4.94
N ILE A 167 -13.07 -16.37 -4.36
CA ILE A 167 -11.72 -15.96 -4.75
C ILE A 167 -10.73 -16.60 -3.77
N THR A 168 -9.79 -17.37 -4.26
CA THR A 168 -8.79 -18.05 -3.43
C THR A 168 -7.51 -17.24 -3.34
N LEU A 169 -6.89 -17.24 -2.17
CA LEU A 169 -5.60 -16.61 -1.95
C LEU A 169 -4.50 -17.51 -2.54
N ARG A 170 -3.51 -16.90 -3.20
CA ARG A 170 -2.30 -17.63 -3.66
C ARG A 170 -1.07 -17.37 -2.80
N VAL A 171 -1.19 -16.49 -1.81
CA VAL A 171 -0.09 -16.10 -0.95
C VAL A 171 0.25 -17.17 0.09
N GLY A 172 1.55 -17.34 0.32
CA GLY A 172 2.06 -18.04 1.49
C GLY A 172 1.83 -17.22 2.77
N PRO A 173 1.95 -17.82 3.96
CA PRO A 173 1.65 -17.17 5.25
C PRO A 173 2.53 -15.95 5.59
N GLU A 174 3.55 -15.66 4.78
CA GLU A 174 4.53 -14.60 5.02
C GLU A 174 4.15 -13.26 4.36
N GLN A 175 3.26 -13.24 3.36
CA GLN A 175 2.83 -11.99 2.72
C GLN A 175 1.54 -11.46 3.37
N THR A 176 1.54 -10.16 3.69
CA THR A 176 0.47 -9.51 4.48
C THR A 176 -0.70 -9.00 3.64
N ARG A 177 -0.43 -8.65 2.38
CA ARG A 177 -1.43 -8.22 1.39
C ARG A 177 -1.53 -9.24 0.25
N PRO A 178 -2.70 -9.85 0.02
CA PRO A 178 -2.92 -10.74 -1.11
C PRO A 178 -3.06 -9.91 -2.39
N THR A 179 -1.94 -9.67 -3.05
CA THR A 179 -1.92 -9.02 -4.36
C THR A 179 -2.28 -9.99 -5.46
N GLU A 180 -1.83 -11.25 -5.38
CA GLU A 180 -2.20 -12.32 -6.33
C GLU A 180 -3.31 -13.21 -5.76
N VAL A 181 -4.40 -13.33 -6.53
CA VAL A 181 -5.55 -14.18 -6.19
C VAL A 181 -5.97 -15.05 -7.37
N SER A 182 -6.72 -16.10 -7.09
CA SER A 182 -7.29 -16.98 -8.10
C SER A 182 -8.81 -16.96 -8.09
N PHE A 183 -9.40 -16.98 -9.28
CA PHE A 183 -10.83 -17.22 -9.47
C PHE A 183 -10.99 -18.25 -10.58
N GLY A 184 -11.51 -19.43 -10.22
CA GLY A 184 -11.47 -20.60 -11.11
C GLY A 184 -10.04 -21.06 -11.38
N SER A 185 -9.68 -21.23 -12.66
CA SER A 185 -8.31 -21.57 -13.10
C SER A 185 -7.41 -20.36 -13.28
N ASP A 186 -7.97 -19.16 -13.27
CA ASP A 186 -7.31 -17.95 -13.72
C ASP A 186 -6.73 -17.17 -12.54
N ARG A 187 -5.76 -16.30 -12.84
CA ARG A 187 -5.02 -15.51 -11.85
C ARG A 187 -5.25 -14.03 -12.09
N PHE A 188 -5.40 -13.30 -11.00
CA PHE A 188 -5.73 -11.89 -10.99
C PHE A 188 -4.90 -11.15 -9.97
N PHE A 189 -4.71 -9.85 -10.22
CA PHE A 189 -4.24 -8.92 -9.22
C PHE A 189 -5.45 -8.34 -8.47
N PHE A 190 -5.52 -8.52 -7.16
CA PHE A 190 -6.54 -7.91 -6.33
C PHE A 190 -6.08 -6.54 -5.82
N LYS A 191 -6.87 -5.50 -6.08
CA LYS A 191 -6.65 -4.14 -5.56
C LYS A 191 -7.78 -3.75 -4.64
N ALA A 192 -7.46 -3.48 -3.37
CA ALA A 192 -8.43 -3.02 -2.37
C ALA A 192 -8.79 -1.55 -2.58
N THR A 193 -10.03 -1.16 -2.21
CA THR A 193 -10.53 0.22 -2.36
C THR A 193 -10.15 1.10 -1.16
N CYS A 194 -8.86 1.34 -0.93
CA CYS A 194 -8.37 2.13 0.22
C CYS A 194 -8.75 3.63 0.16
N SER A 195 -9.05 4.15 -1.04
CA SER A 195 -9.51 5.53 -1.24
C SER A 195 -10.54 5.56 -2.36
N TYR A 196 -11.69 6.19 -2.09
CA TYR A 196 -12.76 6.34 -3.07
C TYR A 196 -12.27 7.08 -4.33
N SER A 197 -11.62 8.23 -4.15
CA SER A 197 -11.16 9.06 -5.28
C SER A 197 -10.14 8.31 -6.15
N HIS A 198 -9.18 7.64 -5.53
CA HIS A 198 -8.13 6.92 -6.26
C HIS A 198 -8.71 5.72 -7.00
N ALA A 199 -9.56 4.92 -6.34
CA ALA A 199 -10.19 3.76 -6.97
C ALA A 199 -11.07 4.17 -8.16
N ILE A 200 -11.90 5.22 -8.02
CA ILE A 200 -12.74 5.72 -9.11
C ILE A 200 -11.90 6.22 -10.27
N ARG A 201 -10.85 7.00 -9.99
CA ARG A 201 -9.95 7.53 -11.02
C ARG A 201 -9.30 6.39 -11.80
N GLU A 202 -8.73 5.42 -11.11
CA GLU A 202 -8.06 4.27 -11.73
C GLU A 202 -9.02 3.45 -12.59
N ILE A 203 -10.16 3.04 -12.04
CA ILE A 203 -11.19 2.31 -12.79
C ILE A 203 -11.61 3.10 -14.04
N SER A 204 -11.84 4.40 -13.92
CA SER A 204 -12.23 5.26 -15.04
C SER A 204 -11.16 5.28 -16.14
N ILE A 205 -9.89 5.38 -15.77
CA ILE A 205 -8.77 5.41 -16.73
C ILE A 205 -8.62 4.05 -17.41
N LEU A 206 -8.66 2.95 -16.66
CA LEU A 206 -8.58 1.59 -17.22
C LEU A 206 -9.69 1.34 -18.26
N LEU A 207 -10.92 1.77 -17.96
CA LEU A 207 -12.05 1.68 -18.89
C LEU A 207 -11.84 2.56 -20.12
N ARG A 208 -11.38 3.80 -19.95
CA ARG A 208 -11.09 4.71 -21.06
C ARG A 208 -9.96 4.19 -21.95
N LEU A 209 -8.91 3.60 -21.38
CA LEU A 209 -7.83 2.96 -22.14
C LEU A 209 -8.36 1.80 -22.99
N LYS A 210 -9.30 1.02 -22.44
CA LYS A 210 -9.98 -0.06 -23.18
C LYS A 210 -10.78 0.48 -24.35
N GLU A 211 -11.60 1.49 -24.10
CA GLU A 211 -12.46 2.12 -25.12
C GLU A 211 -11.65 2.74 -26.26
N LEU A 212 -10.50 3.34 -25.95
CA LEU A 212 -9.61 3.96 -26.92
C LEU A 212 -8.64 2.98 -27.60
N GLY A 213 -8.65 1.70 -27.22
CA GLY A 213 -7.70 0.70 -27.75
C GLY A 213 -6.25 0.94 -27.35
N LEU A 214 -6.01 1.70 -26.27
CA LEU A 214 -4.68 2.08 -25.81
C LEU A 214 -4.03 1.07 -24.87
N ILE A 215 -4.78 0.07 -24.39
CA ILE A 215 -4.26 -0.99 -23.50
C ILE A 215 -2.96 -1.59 -24.04
N HIS A 216 -2.90 -1.91 -25.33
CA HIS A 216 -1.72 -2.52 -25.96
C HIS A 216 -0.55 -1.53 -26.18
N VAL A 217 -0.83 -0.22 -26.12
CA VAL A 217 0.20 0.81 -26.27
C VAL A 217 0.91 1.05 -24.95
N VAL A 218 0.14 1.13 -23.85
CA VAL A 218 0.68 1.38 -22.50
C VAL A 218 0.93 0.10 -21.69
N HIS A 219 0.55 -1.05 -22.26
CA HIS A 219 0.56 -2.37 -21.62
C HIS A 219 -0.11 -2.39 -20.23
N SER A 220 -1.18 -1.60 -20.08
CA SER A 220 -1.96 -1.46 -18.85
C SER A 220 -2.70 -2.77 -18.52
N PRO A 221 -2.89 -3.10 -17.23
CA PRO A 221 -3.72 -4.23 -16.84
C PRO A 221 -5.18 -4.04 -17.27
N ILE A 222 -5.89 -5.15 -17.47
CA ILE A 222 -7.32 -5.17 -17.80
C ILE A 222 -8.15 -5.28 -16.51
N LEU A 223 -9.22 -4.48 -16.38
CA LEU A 223 -10.22 -4.67 -15.33
C LEU A 223 -11.13 -5.86 -15.64
N HIS A 224 -11.15 -6.85 -14.74
CA HIS A 224 -11.90 -8.10 -14.90
C HIS A 224 -13.17 -8.19 -14.08
N GLY A 225 -13.22 -7.59 -12.90
CA GLY A 225 -14.39 -7.71 -12.02
C GLY A 225 -14.31 -6.84 -10.78
N PHE A 226 -15.44 -6.65 -10.13
CA PHE A 226 -15.53 -6.00 -8.83
C PHE A 226 -15.73 -7.04 -7.72
N VAL A 227 -15.11 -6.83 -6.57
CA VAL A 227 -15.24 -7.72 -5.41
C VAL A 227 -16.21 -7.10 -4.42
N LEU A 228 -17.31 -7.80 -4.15
CA LEU A 228 -18.34 -7.34 -3.22
C LEU A 228 -17.78 -7.24 -1.80
N SER A 229 -18.28 -6.28 -1.02
CA SER A 229 -17.97 -6.18 0.40
C SER A 229 -18.61 -7.37 1.15
N PRO A 230 -17.88 -8.03 2.09
CA PRO A 230 -18.45 -9.08 2.93
C PRO A 230 -19.65 -8.62 3.77
N ASP A 231 -19.69 -7.34 4.13
CA ASP A 231 -20.67 -6.77 5.06
C ASP A 231 -21.86 -6.10 4.36
N ASP A 232 -21.70 -5.70 3.10
CA ASP A 232 -22.74 -5.02 2.31
C ASP A 232 -22.63 -5.39 0.83
N SER A 233 -23.57 -6.21 0.34
CA SER A 233 -23.60 -6.66 -1.05
C SER A 233 -23.84 -5.56 -2.08
N ASN A 234 -24.17 -4.33 -1.65
CA ASN A 234 -24.30 -3.17 -2.55
C ASN A 234 -23.00 -2.38 -2.69
N LYS A 235 -21.98 -2.71 -1.90
CA LYS A 235 -20.66 -2.08 -1.92
C LYS A 235 -19.61 -3.04 -2.41
N ILE A 236 -18.50 -2.48 -2.84
CA ILE A 236 -17.30 -3.23 -3.21
C ILE A 236 -16.19 -2.91 -2.21
N CYS A 237 -15.32 -3.89 -1.94
CA CYS A 237 -14.11 -3.71 -1.13
C CYS A 237 -12.83 -3.72 -1.98
N GLY A 238 -12.97 -3.96 -3.29
CA GLY A 238 -11.86 -4.04 -4.22
C GLY A 238 -12.30 -4.44 -5.62
N TYR A 239 -11.32 -4.67 -6.49
CA TYR A 239 -11.53 -5.10 -7.87
C TYR A 239 -10.37 -5.96 -8.34
N LEU A 240 -10.64 -6.77 -9.38
CA LEU A 240 -9.69 -7.67 -10.00
C LEU A 240 -9.14 -7.08 -11.29
N LEU A 241 -7.81 -6.98 -11.36
CA LEU A 241 -7.06 -6.62 -12.54
C LEU A 241 -6.37 -7.86 -13.12
N GLU A 242 -5.98 -7.78 -14.39
CA GLU A 242 -5.08 -8.75 -15.02
C GLU A 242 -3.83 -8.92 -14.15
N TYR A 243 -3.49 -10.16 -13.81
CA TYR A 243 -2.20 -10.44 -13.20
C TYR A 243 -1.13 -10.41 -14.29
N ILE A 244 -0.22 -9.44 -14.18
CA ILE A 244 0.88 -9.27 -15.11
C ILE A 244 2.07 -10.10 -14.62
N GLU A 245 2.54 -11.04 -15.44
CA GLU A 245 3.81 -11.73 -15.20
C GLU A 245 4.98 -10.75 -15.37
N HIS A 246 5.81 -10.63 -14.34
CA HIS A 246 6.89 -9.64 -14.31
C HIS A 246 8.10 -10.11 -13.51
N ARG A 247 9.25 -9.50 -13.80
CA ARG A 247 10.49 -9.69 -13.05
C ARG A 247 10.44 -8.92 -11.73
N ASP A 248 10.17 -7.63 -11.84
CA ASP A 248 10.09 -6.67 -10.74
C ASP A 248 9.45 -5.37 -11.27
N THR A 249 9.19 -4.42 -10.36
CA THR A 249 9.04 -3.01 -10.69
C THR A 249 10.35 -2.44 -11.23
N LEU A 250 10.28 -1.35 -12.00
CA LEU A 250 11.46 -0.66 -12.51
C LEU A 250 12.33 -0.08 -11.37
N SER A 251 11.72 0.18 -10.21
CA SER A 251 12.37 0.60 -8.97
C SER A 251 13.24 -0.51 -8.35
N GLY A 252 12.79 -1.77 -8.44
CA GLY A 252 13.44 -2.95 -7.87
C GLY A 252 14.50 -3.60 -8.76
N VAL A 253 14.48 -3.31 -10.07
CA VAL A 253 15.54 -3.77 -10.98
C VAL A 253 16.87 -3.05 -10.67
N GLU A 254 17.96 -3.82 -10.58
CA GLU A 254 19.32 -3.26 -10.53
C GLU A 254 19.72 -2.70 -11.90
N VAL A 255 19.36 -1.44 -12.14
CA VAL A 255 19.54 -0.74 -13.42
C VAL A 255 21.01 -0.75 -13.86
N LYS A 256 21.98 -0.73 -12.94
CA LYS A 256 23.41 -0.71 -13.31
C LYS A 256 23.87 -2.01 -13.97
N ASP A 257 23.20 -3.12 -13.68
CA ASP A 257 23.50 -4.43 -14.24
C ASP A 257 22.85 -4.64 -15.62
N GLU A 258 21.88 -3.79 -15.99
CA GLU A 258 21.17 -3.92 -17.26
C GLU A 258 21.95 -3.32 -18.45
N PRO A 259 22.00 -4.01 -19.60
CA PRO A 259 22.68 -3.51 -20.79
C PRO A 259 22.16 -2.14 -21.24
N LEU A 260 23.05 -1.28 -21.72
CA LEU A 260 22.66 0.06 -22.21
C LEU A 260 21.56 0.00 -23.29
N SER A 261 21.56 -1.04 -24.12
CA SER A 261 20.51 -1.25 -25.13
C SER A 261 19.13 -1.48 -24.51
N VAL A 262 19.05 -2.23 -23.41
CA VAL A 262 17.79 -2.48 -22.68
C VAL A 262 17.30 -1.19 -22.04
N ARG A 263 18.20 -0.46 -21.37
CA ARG A 263 17.87 0.83 -20.72
C ARG A 263 17.42 1.88 -21.73
N THR A 264 18.05 1.93 -22.90
CA THR A 264 17.66 2.82 -24.00
C THR A 264 16.27 2.47 -24.52
N GLU A 265 15.96 1.18 -24.64
CA GLU A 265 14.65 0.71 -25.07
C GLU A 265 13.57 1.05 -24.02
N TRP A 266 13.85 0.90 -22.73
CA TRP A 266 12.96 1.32 -21.65
C TRP A 266 12.66 2.81 -21.66
N VAL A 267 13.66 3.67 -21.88
CA VAL A 267 13.45 5.12 -22.05
C VAL A 267 12.53 5.40 -23.23
N ARG A 268 12.74 4.72 -24.37
CA ARG A 268 11.89 4.85 -25.55
C ARG A 268 10.44 4.44 -25.25
N GLN A 269 10.25 3.29 -24.61
CA GLN A 269 8.92 2.79 -24.23
C GLN A 269 8.21 3.76 -23.28
N LEU A 270 8.87 4.27 -22.23
CA LEU A 270 8.29 5.26 -21.32
C LEU A 270 7.79 6.51 -22.08
N GLY A 271 8.63 7.04 -22.97
CA GLY A 271 8.28 8.21 -23.78
C GLY A 271 7.07 7.97 -24.68
N ASP A 272 7.01 6.80 -25.33
CA ASP A 272 5.88 6.43 -26.20
C ASP A 272 4.58 6.22 -25.42
N MET A 273 4.65 5.53 -24.28
CA MET A 273 3.49 5.25 -23.42
C MET A 273 2.90 6.53 -22.84
N ILE A 274 3.73 7.37 -22.20
CA ILE A 274 3.28 8.66 -21.63
C ILE A 274 2.79 9.59 -22.75
N GLY A 275 3.48 9.63 -23.88
CA GLY A 275 3.06 10.40 -25.04
C GLY A 275 1.70 9.95 -25.60
N ALA A 276 1.41 8.64 -25.58
CA ALA A 276 0.12 8.10 -26.00
C ALA A 276 -1.01 8.47 -25.02
N LEU A 277 -0.75 8.39 -23.71
CA LEU A 277 -1.70 8.85 -22.68
C LEU A 277 -2.07 10.32 -22.89
N HIS A 278 -1.06 11.20 -23.01
CA HIS A 278 -1.28 12.64 -23.16
C HIS A 278 -2.00 13.01 -24.46
N LYS A 279 -1.71 12.32 -25.57
CA LYS A 279 -2.44 12.52 -26.85
C LYS A 279 -3.92 12.17 -26.75
N ALA A 280 -4.29 11.34 -25.77
CA ALA A 280 -5.65 10.91 -25.51
C ALA A 280 -6.33 11.69 -24.37
N ASP A 281 -5.72 12.79 -23.90
CA ASP A 281 -6.15 13.57 -22.73
C ASP A 281 -6.31 12.69 -21.47
N ILE A 282 -5.35 11.78 -21.27
CA ILE A 282 -5.21 10.97 -20.06
C ILE A 282 -3.92 11.39 -19.36
N ILE A 283 -4.03 11.76 -18.09
CA ILE A 283 -2.90 12.03 -17.21
C ILE A 283 -2.65 10.75 -16.41
N TRP A 284 -1.41 10.30 -16.31
CA TRP A 284 -1.08 9.14 -15.48
C TRP A 284 -1.24 9.48 -14.01
N GLY A 285 -0.51 10.52 -13.56
CA GLY A 285 -0.79 11.23 -12.32
C GLY A 285 0.03 10.83 -11.10
N ASP A 286 0.64 9.65 -11.10
CA ASP A 286 1.66 9.23 -10.11
C ASP A 286 2.81 8.50 -10.81
N ALA A 287 3.41 9.18 -11.79
CA ALA A 287 4.47 8.61 -12.62
C ALA A 287 5.76 8.42 -11.80
N LYS A 288 6.16 7.15 -11.60
CA LYS A 288 7.38 6.74 -10.87
C LYS A 288 7.80 5.31 -11.26
N PRO A 289 9.05 4.89 -11.03
CA PRO A 289 9.51 3.55 -11.35
C PRO A 289 8.75 2.43 -10.62
N ASP A 290 8.21 2.68 -9.42
CA ASP A 290 7.44 1.70 -8.66
C ASP A 290 6.11 1.34 -9.36
N ASN A 291 5.57 2.27 -10.17
CA ASN A 291 4.35 2.09 -10.96
C ASN A 291 4.65 1.59 -12.39
N VAL A 292 5.86 1.13 -12.66
CA VAL A 292 6.26 0.53 -13.94
C VAL A 292 6.74 -0.90 -13.68
N LEU A 293 6.11 -1.89 -14.28
CA LEU A 293 6.59 -3.27 -14.23
C LEU A 293 7.53 -3.56 -15.41
N VAL A 294 8.56 -4.36 -15.16
CA VAL A 294 9.39 -4.98 -16.20
C VAL A 294 8.90 -6.41 -16.40
N ASP A 295 8.24 -6.68 -17.53
CA ASP A 295 7.68 -7.99 -17.80
C ASP A 295 8.76 -9.04 -18.15
N THR A 296 8.36 -10.31 -18.30
CA THR A 296 9.29 -11.41 -18.57
C THR A 296 10.04 -11.29 -19.90
N ASP A 297 9.55 -10.43 -20.81
CA ASP A 297 10.16 -10.17 -22.12
C ASP A 297 10.98 -8.86 -22.12
N ASN A 298 11.24 -8.28 -20.94
CA ASN A 298 11.90 -6.98 -20.73
C ASN A 298 11.15 -5.79 -21.36
N ASN A 299 9.83 -5.86 -21.49
CA ASN A 299 9.01 -4.70 -21.85
C ASN A 299 8.43 -4.04 -20.60
N LEU A 300 8.19 -2.74 -20.72
CA LEU A 300 7.59 -1.94 -19.65
C LEU A 300 6.07 -2.00 -19.71
N ARG A 301 5.47 -2.04 -18.52
CA ARG A 301 4.02 -2.00 -18.34
C ARG A 301 3.67 -0.94 -17.32
N LEU A 302 2.79 -0.01 -17.71
CA LEU A 302 2.31 1.00 -16.78
C LEU A 302 1.19 0.42 -15.92
N ILE A 303 1.34 0.55 -14.62
CA ILE A 303 0.33 0.20 -13.63
C ILE A 303 0.00 1.44 -12.79
N ASP A 304 -1.03 1.30 -11.96
CA ASP A 304 -1.51 2.31 -11.01
C ASP A 304 -1.89 3.67 -11.65
N PHE A 305 -3.19 3.86 -11.84
CA PHE A 305 -3.77 5.12 -12.32
C PHE A 305 -4.57 5.84 -11.23
N GLY A 306 -4.35 5.48 -9.95
CA GLY A 306 -5.06 6.03 -8.81
C GLY A 306 -4.78 7.51 -8.54
N GLY A 307 -3.68 8.05 -9.10
CA GLY A 307 -3.17 9.36 -8.74
C GLY A 307 -2.37 9.30 -7.44
N GLY A 308 -1.88 10.46 -7.00
CA GLY A 308 -0.95 10.57 -5.88
C GLY A 308 0.26 11.43 -6.19
N HIS A 309 1.12 11.52 -5.19
CA HIS A 309 2.36 12.28 -5.27
C HIS A 309 3.45 11.50 -4.53
N THR A 310 4.56 11.28 -5.21
CA THR A 310 5.74 10.63 -4.64
C THR A 310 6.90 11.59 -4.69
N TYR A 311 7.46 11.89 -3.52
CA TYR A 311 8.63 12.76 -3.38
C TYR A 311 9.79 12.27 -4.26
N GLY A 312 10.58 13.22 -4.77
CA GLY A 312 11.70 12.95 -5.66
C GLY A 312 11.30 12.72 -7.13
N TRP A 313 10.11 12.21 -7.45
CA TRP A 313 9.72 11.90 -8.84
C TRP A 313 8.92 12.98 -9.53
N VAL A 314 8.04 13.67 -8.81
CA VAL A 314 7.28 14.83 -9.31
C VAL A 314 7.32 15.91 -8.24
N ASP A 315 7.39 17.18 -8.63
CA ASP A 315 7.28 18.28 -7.66
C ASP A 315 5.81 18.44 -7.24
N GLU A 316 5.57 18.81 -5.98
CA GLU A 316 4.23 18.90 -5.40
C GLU A 316 3.30 19.82 -6.20
N ASP A 317 3.82 20.94 -6.73
CA ASP A 317 3.05 21.89 -7.54
C ASP A 317 2.64 21.36 -8.93
N LYS A 318 3.16 20.19 -9.32
CA LYS A 318 2.92 19.51 -10.60
C LYS A 318 2.25 18.15 -10.43
N ALA A 319 1.91 17.75 -9.21
CA ALA A 319 1.23 16.49 -8.94
C ALA A 319 -0.04 16.35 -9.77
N GLU A 320 -0.28 15.15 -10.30
CA GLU A 320 -1.45 14.85 -11.14
C GLU A 320 -1.65 15.74 -12.38
N THR A 321 -0.56 16.23 -12.98
CA THR A 321 -0.60 17.05 -14.21
C THR A 321 0.19 16.44 -15.38
N VAL A 322 -0.06 16.93 -16.59
CA VAL A 322 0.73 16.60 -17.80
C VAL A 322 2.19 17.02 -17.61
N GLU A 323 2.42 18.17 -16.99
CA GLU A 323 3.74 18.70 -16.65
C GLU A 323 4.47 17.78 -15.65
N GLY A 324 3.75 17.26 -14.66
CA GLY A 324 4.25 16.29 -13.69
C GLY A 324 4.67 14.98 -14.33
N ASP A 325 3.84 14.39 -15.18
CA ASP A 325 4.18 13.17 -15.93
C ASP A 325 5.43 13.36 -16.81
N LYS A 326 5.59 14.54 -17.43
CA LYS A 326 6.80 14.88 -18.21
C LYS A 326 8.03 15.03 -17.33
N GLN A 327 7.88 15.62 -16.14
CA GLN A 327 8.97 15.72 -15.17
C GLN A 327 9.41 14.33 -14.70
N ALA A 328 8.46 13.46 -14.35
CA ALA A 328 8.75 12.08 -13.99
C ALA A 328 9.48 11.34 -15.11
N LEU A 329 9.05 11.50 -16.37
CA LEU A 329 9.74 10.92 -17.53
C LEU A 329 11.21 11.35 -17.61
N LEU A 330 11.50 12.64 -17.40
CA LEU A 330 12.87 13.16 -17.40
C LEU A 330 13.71 12.55 -16.27
N ARG A 331 13.13 12.46 -15.06
CA ARG A 331 13.81 11.89 -13.89
C ARG A 331 14.03 10.38 -14.04
N MET A 332 13.04 9.64 -14.56
CA MET A 332 13.18 8.21 -14.86
C MET A 332 14.21 7.97 -15.96
N THR A 333 14.29 8.84 -16.96
CA THR A 333 15.33 8.77 -18.00
C THR A 333 16.73 8.96 -17.40
N ALA A 334 16.89 9.91 -16.47
CA ALA A 334 18.14 10.10 -15.75
C ALA A 334 18.49 8.85 -14.93
N PHE A 335 17.54 8.34 -14.14
CA PHE A 335 17.68 7.10 -13.36
C PHE A 335 18.10 5.91 -14.23
N LEU A 336 17.46 5.70 -15.38
CA LEU A 336 17.82 4.63 -16.31
C LEU A 336 19.21 4.82 -16.94
N THR A 337 19.70 6.05 -17.03
CA THR A 337 21.01 6.34 -17.63
C THR A 337 22.14 6.19 -16.60
N THR A 338 21.96 6.71 -15.39
CA THR A 338 22.99 6.81 -14.35
C THR A 338 22.90 5.71 -13.28
N GLY A 339 21.72 5.11 -13.11
CA GLY A 339 21.41 4.23 -11.98
C GLY A 339 21.28 4.98 -10.65
N GLU A 340 21.08 6.30 -10.66
CA GLU A 340 20.92 7.12 -9.46
C GLU A 340 19.48 7.61 -9.35
N ARG A 341 18.89 7.48 -8.16
CA ARG A 341 17.56 8.02 -7.87
C ARG A 341 17.62 9.55 -7.74
N PRO A 342 16.53 10.27 -8.02
CA PRO A 342 16.46 11.70 -7.74
C PRO A 342 16.68 11.94 -6.24
N ASN A 343 17.44 12.98 -5.91
CA ASN A 343 17.50 13.52 -4.54
C ASN A 343 16.22 14.28 -4.22
#